data_AF-A0A699WEV4-F1
#
_entry.id   AF-A0A699WEV4-F1
#
_cell.length_a   1.000
_cell.length_b   1.000
_cell.length_c   1.000
_cell.angle_alpha   90.00
_cell.angle_beta   90.00
_cell.angle_gamma   90.00
#
_symmetry.space_group_name_H-M   'P 1'
#
loop_
_entity.id
_entity.type
_entity.pdbx_description
1 polymer ?
#
loop_
_entity_poly.entity_id
_entity_poly.type
_entity_poly.pdbx_seq_one_letter_code
_entity_poly.pdbx_strand_id
1 'polypeptide(L)' 'PVGKFTFLADFVVVDYESDPRVPLILGRSFLRTAHALIDVHGEEMILRDGDESTTYSANSLLEEFADELALISYPPD' A
#
# COMPACT_ATOMS: atom_id res chain seq x y z
N PRO A 1 7.87 -5.20 11.99
CA PRO A 1 8.90 -4.21 11.57
C PRO A 1 8.24 -3.26 10.58
N VAL A 2 8.22 -1.95 10.88
CA VAL A 2 7.66 -0.95 9.96
C VAL A 2 8.60 -0.82 8.74
N GLY A 3 8.02 -0.68 7.54
CA GLY A 3 8.71 -0.77 6.26
C GLY A 3 9.87 0.22 6.07
N LYS A 4 10.72 -0.04 5.07
CA LYS A 4 11.93 0.74 4.75
C LYS A 4 11.63 2.21 4.42
N PHE A 5 10.42 2.51 3.94
CA PHE A 5 10.01 3.85 3.49
C PHE A 5 8.81 4.37 4.28
N THR A 6 8.66 5.69 4.34
CA THR A 6 7.48 6.35 4.90
C THR A 6 7.01 7.43 3.95
N PHE A 7 5.83 7.25 3.37
CA PHE A 7 5.21 8.22 2.47
C PHE A 7 4.01 8.87 3.13
N LEU A 8 3.87 10.19 2.98
CA LEU A 8 2.63 10.86 3.31
C LEU A 8 1.59 10.57 2.22
N ALA A 9 0.41 10.14 2.63
CA ALA A 9 -0.68 9.79 1.73
C ALA A 9 -2.00 10.37 2.24
N ASP A 10 -2.75 10.98 1.33
CA ASP A 10 -4.17 11.21 1.55
C ASP A 10 -4.93 9.90 1.27
N PHE A 11 -5.82 9.49 2.17
CA PHE A 11 -6.63 8.28 2.02
C PHE A 11 -8.11 8.55 2.31
N VAL A 12 -8.97 7.67 1.78
CA VAL A 12 -10.41 7.66 2.05
C VAL A 12 -10.74 6.32 2.70
N VAL A 13 -11.40 6.37 3.85
CA VAL A 13 -11.94 5.18 4.51
C VAL A 13 -13.38 5.03 4.04
N VAL A 14 -13.71 3.87 3.46
CA VAL A 14 -15.06 3.54 3.00
C VAL A 14 -15.60 2.44 3.90
N ASP A 15 -16.75 2.69 4.52
CA ASP A 15 -17.50 1.67 5.25
C ASP A 15 -18.27 0.79 4.26
N TYR A 16 -17.75 -0.40 3.99
CA TYR A 16 -18.30 -1.38 3.07
C TYR A 16 -18.19 -2.77 3.69
N GLU A 17 -19.09 -3.71 3.33
CA GLU A 17 -18.95 -5.11 3.73
C GLU A 17 -17.60 -5.63 3.25
N SER A 18 -16.66 -5.81 4.18
CA SER A 18 -15.27 -6.15 3.89
C SER A 18 -15.20 -7.41 3.00
N ASP A 19 -14.94 -7.24 1.70
CA ASP A 19 -14.53 -8.35 0.85
C ASP A 19 -13.02 -8.53 1.08
N PRO A 20 -12.59 -9.65 1.68
CA PRO A 20 -11.18 -9.90 1.96
C PRO A 20 -10.31 -9.97 0.69
N ARG A 21 -10.92 -9.98 -0.50
CA ARG A 21 -10.22 -9.97 -1.79
C ARG A 21 -9.76 -8.58 -2.25
N VAL A 22 -10.28 -7.48 -1.68
CA VAL A 22 -9.80 -6.13 -2.03
C VAL A 22 -9.76 -5.19 -0.80
N PRO A 23 -8.86 -5.40 0.17
CA PRO A 23 -8.81 -4.55 1.36
C PRO A 23 -8.09 -3.21 1.12
N LEU A 24 -7.23 -3.08 0.09
CA LEU A 24 -6.44 -1.87 -0.15
C LEU A 24 -6.34 -1.51 -1.63
N ILE A 25 -6.71 -0.27 -1.96
CA ILE A 25 -6.58 0.31 -3.29
C ILE A 25 -5.58 1.46 -3.22
N LEU A 26 -4.42 1.30 -3.86
CA LEU A 26 -3.43 2.37 -3.97
C LEU A 26 -3.84 3.34 -5.08
N GLY A 27 -4.23 4.55 -4.69
CA GLY A 27 -4.62 5.60 -5.62
C GLY A 27 -3.44 6.15 -6.43
N ARG A 28 -3.75 6.77 -7.57
CA ARG A 28 -2.74 7.42 -8.44
C ARG A 28 -1.92 8.49 -7.72
N SER A 29 -2.52 9.22 -6.78
CA SER A 29 -1.83 10.25 -6.00
C SER A 29 -0.69 9.65 -5.18
N PHE A 30 -0.95 8.56 -4.45
CA PHE A 30 0.06 7.84 -3.69
C PHE A 30 1.17 7.29 -4.59
N LEU A 31 0.79 6.60 -5.68
CA LEU A 31 1.75 6.04 -6.64
C LEU A 31 2.67 7.13 -7.22
N ARG A 32 2.15 8.35 -7.41
CA ARG A 32 2.97 9.49 -7.84
C ARG A 32 3.92 9.97 -6.75
N THR A 33 3.47 10.07 -5.50
CA THR A 33 4.32 10.44 -4.36
C THR A 33 5.47 9.46 -4.17
N ALA A 34 5.21 8.16 -4.26
CA ALA A 34 6.21 7.11 -4.11
C ALA A 34 7.00 6.82 -5.39
N HIS A 35 6.84 7.65 -6.44
CA HIS A 35 7.50 7.49 -7.74
C HIS A 35 7.41 6.05 -8.28
N ALA A 36 6.23 5.43 -8.14
CA ALA A 36 6.03 4.02 -8.34
C ALA A 36 6.21 3.61 -9.82
N LEU A 37 6.89 2.49 -10.04
CA LEU A 37 6.90 1.77 -11.30
C LEU A 37 6.11 0.47 -11.16
N ILE A 38 5.29 0.15 -12.15
CA ILE A 38 4.43 -1.03 -12.14
C ILE A 38 4.79 -1.88 -13.36
N ASP A 39 5.32 -3.08 -13.11
CA ASP A 39 5.44 -4.11 -14.11
C ASP A 39 4.25 -5.07 -13.97
N VAL A 40 3.28 -4.89 -14.86
CA VAL A 40 2.08 -5.72 -14.87
C VAL A 40 2.38 -7.16 -15.29
N HIS A 41 3.38 -7.36 -16.17
CA HIS A 41 3.71 -8.70 -16.65
C HIS A 41 4.55 -9.47 -15.61
N GLY A 42 5.45 -8.77 -14.93
CA GLY A 42 6.26 -9.33 -13.85
C GLY A 42 5.52 -9.46 -12.51
N GLU A 43 4.31 -8.90 -12.39
CA GLU A 43 3.54 -8.82 -11.14
C GLU A 43 4.31 -8.10 -10.02
N GLU A 44 5.07 -7.08 -10.39
CA GLU A 44 5.95 -6.33 -9.50
C GLU A 44 5.61 -4.83 -9.46
N MET A 45 5.81 -4.25 -8.28
CA MET A 45 5.78 -2.81 -8.06
C MET A 45 7.08 -2.36 -7.41
N ILE A 46 7.64 -1.26 -7.90
CA ILE A 46 8.84 -0.65 -7.34
C ILE A 46 8.48 0.72 -6.79
N LEU A 47 8.68 0.92 -5.49
CA LEU A 47 8.54 2.23 -4.84
C LEU A 47 9.93 2.88 -4.71
N ARG A 48 10.00 4.20 -4.87
CA ARG A 48 11.25 4.96 -4.88
C ARG A 48 11.19 6.18 -3.96
N ASP A 49 12.27 6.40 -3.22
CA ASP A 49 12.50 7.59 -2.40
C ASP A 49 13.94 8.09 -2.63
N GLY A 50 14.08 9.18 -3.39
CA GLY A 50 15.38 9.65 -3.88
C GLY A 50 16.08 8.58 -4.73
N ASP A 51 17.29 8.18 -4.31
CA ASP A 51 18.10 7.15 -4.96
C ASP A 51 17.78 5.73 -4.45
N GLU A 52 16.93 5.59 -3.43
CA GLU A 52 16.54 4.31 -2.87
C GLU A 52 15.29 3.74 -3.54
N SER A 53 15.22 2.40 -3.65
CA SER A 53 14.04 1.72 -4.15
C SER A 53 13.83 0.36 -3.48
N THR A 54 12.57 -0.06 -3.37
CA THR A 54 12.19 -1.42 -2.97
C THR A 54 11.24 -1.99 -3.99
N THR A 55 11.47 -3.24 -4.37
CA THR A 55 10.60 -4.03 -5.23
C THR A 55 9.71 -4.91 -4.37
N TYR A 56 8.44 -4.94 -4.70
CA TYR A 56 7.44 -5.78 -4.08
C TYR A 56 6.73 -6.59 -5.13
N SER A 57 6.49 -7.87 -4.85
CA SER A 57 5.53 -8.64 -5.63
C SER A 57 4.11 -8.21 -5.26
N ALA A 58 3.16 -8.39 -6.17
CA ALA A 58 1.75 -8.07 -5.95
C ALA A 58 1.19 -8.68 -4.66
N ASN A 59 1.63 -9.90 -4.32
CA ASN A 59 1.19 -10.60 -3.11
C ASN A 59 1.88 -10.08 -1.83
N SER A 60 3.15 -9.69 -1.91
CA SER A 60 3.92 -9.22 -0.74
C SER A 60 3.48 -7.83 -0.24
N LEU A 61 2.99 -6.96 -1.13
CA LEU A 61 2.50 -5.63 -0.73
C LEU A 61 1.34 -5.74 0.26
N LEU A 62 0.37 -6.61 -0.01
CA LEU A 62 -0.82 -6.74 0.83
C LEU A 62 -0.47 -7.24 2.23
N GLU A 63 0.51 -8.14 2.35
CA GLU A 63 1.01 -8.62 3.65
C GLU A 63 1.71 -7.52 4.44
N GLU A 64 2.48 -6.64 3.79
CA GLU A 64 3.18 -5.54 4.46
C GLU A 64 2.20 -4.49 5.02
N PHE A 65 1.13 -4.18 4.28
CA PHE A 65 0.14 -3.20 4.73
C PHE A 65 -0.95 -3.79 5.64
N ALA A 66 -1.06 -5.12 5.77
CA ALA A 66 -2.12 -5.75 6.55
C ALA A 66 -2.18 -5.29 8.02
N ASP A 67 -1.02 -5.18 8.67
CA ASP A 67 -0.93 -4.75 10.08
C ASP A 67 -1.27 -3.26 10.26
N GLU A 68 -0.91 -2.40 9.30
CA GLU A 68 -1.25 -0.97 9.34
C GLU A 68 -2.74 -0.73 9.02
N LEU A 69 -3.33 -1.54 8.16
CA LEU A 69 -4.76 -1.48 7.85
C LEU A 69 -5.65 -1.88 9.03
N ALA A 70 -5.17 -2.78 9.89
CA ALA A 70 -5.87 -3.12 11.12
C ALA A 70 -6.07 -1.87 12.02
N LEU A 71 -5.12 -0.92 12.01
CA LEU A 71 -5.18 0.30 12.83
C LEU A 71 -6.21 1.33 12.34
N ILE A 72 -6.54 1.36 11.05
CA ILE A 72 -7.56 2.28 10.52
C ILE A 72 -8.99 1.72 10.65
N SER A 73 -9.14 0.45 11.01
CA SER A 73 -10.43 -0.24 11.01
C SER A 73 -11.22 -0.15 12.32
N TYR A 74 -10.71 0.48 13.38
CA TYR A 74 -11.37 0.43 14.70
C TYR A 74 -11.10 1.65 15.60
N PRO A 75 -12.12 2.26 16.21
CA PRO A 75 -12.10 2.60 17.63
C PRO A 75 -12.68 1.42 18.43
N PRO A 76 -12.00 0.92 19.49
CA PRO A 76 -12.58 -0.09 20.38
C PRO A 76 -13.78 0.52 21.12
N ASP A 77 -14.90 -0.20 21.13
CA ASP A 77 -16.02 0.01 22.06
C ASP A 77 -15.57 -0.19 23.53
#